data_AF-A0A257GT23-F1
#
_entry.id   AF-A0A257GT23-F1
#
_cell.length_a   1.000
_cell.length_b   1.000
_cell.length_c   1.000
_cell.angle_alpha   90.00
_cell.angle_beta   90.00
_cell.angle_gamma   90.00
#
_symmetry.space_group_name_H-M   'P 1'
#
loop_
_entity.id
_entity.type
_entity.pdbx_description
1 polymer ?
#
loop_
_entity_poly.entity_id
_entity_poly.type
_entity_poly.pdbx_seq_one_letter_code
_entity_poly.pdbx_strand_id
1 'polypeptide(L)' 'MPVHGFNHFNLRAPQPLLDRIRDFYVDVLGMKAGWRPPFPFPGYWLYLEEHAILHLVEAP' A
#
# COMPACT_ATOMS: atom_id res chain seq x y z
N MET A 1 -22.06 -1.04 -17.68
CA MET A 1 -21.49 0.25 -17.24
C MET A 1 -19.99 0.19 -17.46
N PRO A 2 -19.35 1.24 -18.01
CA PRO A 2 -17.91 1.25 -18.21
C PRO A 2 -17.14 1.42 -16.89
N VAL A 3 -15.85 1.09 -16.90
CA VAL A 3 -14.93 1.33 -15.77
C VAL A 3 -14.64 2.82 -15.66
N HIS A 4 -14.64 3.35 -14.43
CA HIS A 4 -14.44 4.78 -14.14
C HIS A 4 -13.01 5.15 -13.72
N GLY A 5 -12.22 4.18 -13.24
CA GLY A 5 -10.85 4.41 -12.77
C GLY A 5 -10.32 3.27 -11.92
N PHE A 6 -9.09 3.45 -11.42
CA PHE A 6 -8.48 2.54 -10.46
C PHE A 6 -8.96 2.87 -9.04
N ASN A 7 -9.38 1.85 -8.29
CA ASN A 7 -9.72 2.00 -6.89
C ASN A 7 -8.46 1.88 -6.01
N HIS A 8 -7.70 0.80 -6.18
CA HIS A 8 -6.43 0.55 -5.51
C HIS A 8 -5.63 -0.49 -6.31
N PHE A 9 -4.37 -0.68 -5.95
CA PHE A 9 -3.53 -1.77 -6.46
C PHE A 9 -2.66 -2.36 -5.36
N ASN A 10 -2.18 -3.58 -5.59
CA ASN A 10 -1.39 -4.34 -4.62
C ASN A 10 0.02 -4.57 -5.18
N LEU A 11 1.03 -4.32 -4.35
CA LEU A 11 2.40 -4.76 -4.60
C LEU A 11 2.75 -5.86 -3.61
N ARG A 12 3.38 -6.91 -4.13
CA ARG A 12 3.80 -8.07 -3.36
C ARG A 12 5.30 -8.23 -3.44
N ALA A 13 5.94 -8.36 -2.30
CA ALA A 13 7.38 -8.53 -2.20
C ALA A 13 7.79 -9.07 -0.82
N PRO A 14 9.05 -9.49 -0.65
CA PRO A 14 9.59 -9.77 0.68
C PRO A 14 9.54 -8.54 1.59
N GLN A 15 9.28 -8.74 2.88
CA GLN A 15 9.11 -7.66 3.85
C GLN A 15 10.22 -6.58 3.81
N PRO A 16 11.53 -6.90 3.71
CA PRO A 16 12.57 -5.88 3.63
C PRO A 16 12.45 -4.95 2.41
N LEU A 17 11.89 -5.44 1.30
CA LEU A 17 11.61 -4.60 0.14
C LEU A 17 10.34 -3.76 0.33
N LEU A 18 9.32 -4.30 1.00
CA LEU A 18 8.11 -3.55 1.32
C LEU A 18 8.40 -2.34 2.23
N ASP A 19 9.31 -2.47 3.18
CA ASP A 19 9.73 -1.35 4.04
C ASP A 19 10.33 -0.21 3.20
N ARG A 20 11.23 -0.55 2.26
CA ARG A 20 11.84 0.43 1.35
C ARG A 20 10.83 1.07 0.40
N ILE A 21 9.87 0.28 -0.08
CA ILE A 21 8.78 0.79 -0.94
C ILE A 21 7.90 1.74 -0.14
N ARG A 22 7.49 1.36 1.08
CA ARG A 22 6.73 2.23 1.98
C ARG A 22 7.44 3.56 2.16
N ASP A 23 8.71 3.54 2.53
CA ASP A 23 9.49 4.75 2.79
C ASP A 23 9.58 5.64 1.56
N PHE A 24 9.77 5.07 0.36
CA PHE A 24 9.74 5.84 -0.87
C PHE A 24 8.39 6.54 -1.09
N TYR A 25 7.28 5.81 -0.98
CA TYR A 25 5.95 6.39 -1.19
C TYR A 25 5.55 7.39 -0.10
N VAL A 26 6.02 7.21 1.13
CA VAL A 26 5.73 8.13 2.24
C VAL A 26 6.65 9.36 2.20
N ASP A 27 7.96 9.16 2.17
CA ASP A 27 8.93 10.23 2.36
C ASP A 27 9.19 11.04 1.08
N VAL A 28 9.09 10.40 -0.09
CA VAL A 28 9.32 11.08 -1.38
C VAL A 28 8.02 11.54 -2.01
N LEU A 29 6.98 10.70 -1.98
CA LEU A 29 5.69 10.99 -2.65
C LEU A 29 4.62 11.56 -1.71
N GLY A 30 4.87 11.60 -0.40
CA GLY A 30 3.97 12.23 0.57
C GLY A 30 2.70 11.42 0.86
N MET A 31 2.63 10.14 0.50
CA MET A 31 1.55 9.25 0.93
C MET A 31 1.61 9.01 2.45
N LYS A 32 0.53 8.48 3.02
CA LYS A 32 0.49 8.17 4.45
C LYS A 32 0.24 6.69 4.67
N ALA A 33 1.08 6.05 5.48
CA ALA A 33 0.73 4.75 6.03
C ALA A 33 -0.47 4.92 6.98
N GLY A 34 -1.52 4.14 6.77
CA GLY A 34 -2.79 4.28 7.50
C GLY A 34 -3.32 2.98 8.07
N TRP A 35 -4.60 3.01 8.47
CA TRP A 35 -5.28 1.84 9.01
C TRP A 35 -5.27 0.68 8.01
N ARG A 36 -5.14 -0.54 8.54
CA ARG A 36 -5.19 -1.77 7.77
C ARG A 36 -5.99 -2.78 8.58
N PRO A 37 -6.89 -3.57 7.95
CA PRO A 37 -7.55 -4.66 8.65
C PRO A 37 -6.55 -5.64 9.29
N PRO A 38 -6.92 -6.33 10.38
CA PRO A 38 -6.04 -7.28 11.05
C PRO A 38 -5.89 -8.59 10.25
N PHE A 39 -5.04 -8.55 9.22
CA PHE A 39 -4.69 -9.73 8.42
C PHE A 39 -3.53 -10.52 9.06
N PRO A 40 -3.45 -11.85 8.82
CA PRO A 40 -2.43 -12.72 9.43
C PRO A 40 -1.03 -12.61 8.79
N PHE A 41 -0.86 -11.74 7.80
CA PHE A 41 0.41 -11.50 7.10
C PHE A 41 0.84 -10.03 7.24
N PRO A 42 2.14 -9.71 7.18
CA PRO A 42 2.62 -8.34 7.31
C PRO A 42 2.41 -7.53 6.01
N GLY A 43 2.46 -6.21 6.15
CA GLY A 43 2.22 -5.28 5.05
C GLY A 43 1.75 -3.89 5.48
N TYR A 44 1.52 -3.01 4.51
CA TYR A 44 1.14 -1.61 4.70
C TYR A 44 0.00 -1.22 3.77
N TRP A 45 -0.89 -0.35 4.23
CA TRP A 45 -1.84 0.35 3.36
C TRP A 45 -1.42 1.82 3.29
N LEU A 46 -1.14 2.29 2.07
CA LEU A 46 -0.72 3.66 1.80
C LEU A 46 -1.87 4.44 1.20
N TYR A 47 -2.14 5.57 1.84
CA TYR A 47 -3.27 6.42 1.59
C TYR A 47 -2.86 7.66 0.80
N LEU A 48 -3.71 8.04 -0.15
CA LEU A 48 -3.79 9.38 -0.70
C LEU A 48 -5.08 9.99 -0.20
N GLU A 49 -4.95 11.06 0.60
CA GLU A 49 -6.07 11.63 1.34
C GLU A 49 -6.77 10.53 2.16
N GLU A 50 -8.07 10.31 1.94
CA GLU A 50 -8.88 9.33 2.67
C GLU A 50 -8.91 7.95 2.00
N HIS A 51 -8.24 7.77 0.86
CA HIS A 51 -8.34 6.57 0.05
C HIS A 51 -7.10 5.69 0.19
N ALA A 52 -7.27 4.42 0.55
CA ALA A 52 -6.22 3.41 0.52
C ALA A 52 -5.95 2.99 -0.93
N ILE A 53 -4.94 3.59 -1.57
CA ILE A 53 -4.65 3.39 -3.00
C ILE A 53 -3.65 2.26 -3.23
N LEU A 54 -2.65 2.11 -2.34
CA LEU A 54 -1.57 1.15 -2.50
C LEU A 54 -1.49 0.22 -1.29
N HIS A 55 -1.70 -1.07 -1.53
CA HIS A 55 -1.53 -2.11 -0.53
C HIS A 55 -0.20 -2.85 -0.78
N LEU A 56 0.68 -2.80 0.22
CA LEU A 56 1.91 -3.57 0.28
C LEU A 56 1.65 -4.83 1.07
N VAL A 57 1.86 -5.99 0.46
CA VAL A 57 1.53 -7.30 1.06
C VAL A 57 2.73 -8.22 0.94
N GLU A 58 3.15 -8.82 2.04
CA GLU A 58 4.25 -9.77 2.01
C GLU A 58 3.93 -10.96 1.08
N ALA A 59 4.93 -11.35 0.29
CA ALA A 59 4.95 -12.60 -0.43
C ALA A 59 6.37 -13.19 -0.43
N PRO A 60 6.49 -14.54 -0.40
CA PRO A 60 7.76 -15.24 -0.58
C PRO A 60 8.42 -14.93 -1.93
#